data_AF-J5UWP2-F1
#
_entry.id   AF-J5UWP2-F1
#
_cell.length_a   1.000
_cell.length_b   1.000
_cell.length_c   1.000
_cell.angle_alpha   90.00
_cell.angle_beta   90.00
_cell.angle_gamma   90.00
#
_symmetry.space_group_name_H-M   'P 1'
#
loop_
_entity.id
_entity.type
_entity.pdbx_description
1 polymer ?
#
loop_
_entity_poly.entity_id
_entity_poly.type
_entity_poly.pdbx_seq_one_letter_code
_entity_poly.pdbx_strand_id
1 'polypeptide(L)'
;MDTKKTLTLLALLIGEAIIIAGFVLFAGHWENSILVLNILVASLIYGLCFAEVLSPWGNFSNPSQQKVGSLGLRWFSIGLYAICAIGVMVAANLFFLWTFFLQLLVQGGLISLLLLSVVSFLLASDKVAEVHSQQALQRNGISNMKKAIQALKNSTEKVANLPESLSKRILSLEENLRFLSPAHTAEAQETEQLFMQTAEDMLLAMPNYALNKDTIEGQLLKLERLFQDRKKLYSN
;
A
#
# COMPACT_ATOMS: atom_id res chain seq x y z
N MET A 1 18.32 -23.97 -21.61
CA MET A 1 16.99 -23.74 -21.00
C MET A 1 17.16 -23.80 -19.50
N ASP A 2 16.68 -22.81 -18.75
CA ASP A 2 16.85 -22.74 -17.29
C ASP A 2 16.13 -23.92 -16.61
N THR A 3 16.85 -24.74 -15.83
CA THR A 3 16.34 -25.96 -15.18
C THR A 3 15.10 -25.69 -14.33
N LYS A 4 14.98 -24.48 -13.76
CA LYS A 4 13.78 -24.09 -13.01
C LYS A 4 12.57 -23.94 -13.93
N LYS A 5 12.73 -23.25 -15.06
CA LYS A 5 11.67 -23.07 -16.06
C LYS A 5 11.21 -24.40 -16.64
N THR A 6 12.14 -25.32 -16.88
CA THR A 6 11.79 -26.66 -17.38
C THR A 6 11.01 -27.47 -16.35
N LEU A 7 11.42 -27.44 -15.08
CA LEU A 7 10.75 -28.15 -14.01
C LEU A 7 9.33 -27.59 -13.77
N THR A 8 9.19 -26.26 -13.78
CA THR A 8 7.89 -25.59 -13.71
C THR A 8 6.98 -26.00 -14.86
N LEU A 9 7.46 -25.93 -16.10
CA LEU A 9 6.64 -26.29 -17.26
C LEU A 9 6.20 -27.76 -17.18
N LEU A 10 7.10 -28.64 -16.76
CA LEU A 10 6.79 -30.06 -16.57
C LEU A 10 5.73 -30.25 -15.48
N ALA A 11 5.84 -29.55 -14.35
CA ALA A 11 4.87 -29.62 -13.26
C ALA A 11 3.47 -29.19 -13.73
N LEU A 12 3.37 -28.10 -14.50
CA LEU A 12 2.10 -27.64 -15.08
C LEU A 12 1.49 -28.70 -16.00
N LEU A 13 2.27 -29.25 -16.94
CA LEU A 13 1.78 -30.23 -17.90
C LEU A 13 1.37 -31.55 -17.23
N ILE A 14 2.13 -32.01 -16.24
CA ILE A 14 1.80 -33.21 -15.47
C ILE A 14 0.50 -32.99 -14.69
N GLY A 15 0.33 -31.84 -14.05
CA GLY A 15 -0.90 -31.53 -13.31
C GLY A 15 -2.14 -31.54 -14.20
N GLU A 16 -2.08 -30.89 -15.36
CA GLU A 16 -3.17 -30.90 -16.34
C GLU A 16 -3.47 -32.32 -16.83
N ALA A 17 -2.44 -33.11 -17.14
CA ALA A 17 -2.60 -34.50 -17.56
C ALA A 17 -3.30 -35.36 -16.49
N ILE A 18 -2.95 -35.15 -15.21
CA ILE A 18 -3.59 -35.85 -14.09
C ILE A 18 -5.07 -35.45 -13.97
N ILE A 19 -5.40 -34.17 -14.12
CA ILE A 19 -6.78 -33.68 -14.06
C ILE A 19 -7.61 -34.31 -15.17
N ILE A 20 -7.13 -34.23 -16.41
CA ILE A 20 -7.82 -34.79 -17.58
C ILE A 20 -7.99 -36.31 -17.42
N ALA A 21 -6.92 -37.02 -17.06
CA ALA A 21 -6.98 -38.46 -16.85
C ALA A 21 -7.97 -38.84 -15.73
N GLY A 22 -7.99 -38.09 -14.63
CA GLY A 22 -8.94 -38.30 -13.54
C GLY A 22 -10.39 -38.20 -14.01
N PHE A 23 -10.74 -37.14 -14.74
CA PHE A 23 -12.11 -37.01 -15.27
C PHE A 23 -12.45 -38.10 -16.29
N VAL A 24 -11.54 -38.44 -17.19
CA VAL A 24 -11.81 -39.49 -18.20
C VAL A 24 -12.00 -40.86 -17.55
N LEU A 25 -11.18 -41.21 -16.55
CA LEU A 25 -11.25 -42.52 -15.88
C LEU A 25 -12.45 -42.65 -14.94
N PHE A 26 -12.76 -41.61 -14.17
CA PHE A 26 -13.78 -41.69 -13.12
C PHE A 26 -15.14 -41.11 -13.52
N ALA A 27 -15.18 -40.18 -14.48
CA ALA A 27 -16.39 -39.48 -14.89
C ALA A 27 -16.73 -39.67 -16.38
N GLY A 28 -16.09 -40.62 -17.07
CA GLY A 28 -16.34 -40.93 -18.48
C GLY A 28 -17.76 -41.40 -18.81
N HIS A 29 -18.60 -41.67 -17.79
CA HIS A 29 -20.01 -42.01 -17.95
C HIS A 29 -20.95 -40.79 -18.04
N TRP A 30 -20.44 -39.56 -17.81
CA TRP A 30 -21.22 -38.33 -17.95
C TRP A 30 -21.40 -37.93 -19.42
N GLU A 31 -22.36 -37.04 -19.67
CA GLU A 31 -22.52 -36.44 -20.99
C GLU A 31 -21.23 -35.70 -21.38
N ASN A 32 -20.77 -35.90 -22.63
CA ASN A 32 -19.51 -35.33 -23.13
C ASN A 32 -19.43 -33.81 -22.93
N SER A 33 -20.54 -33.08 -23.12
CA SER A 33 -20.60 -31.63 -22.94
C SER A 33 -20.30 -31.21 -21.49
N ILE A 34 -20.88 -31.92 -20.53
CA ILE A 34 -20.70 -31.72 -19.08
C ILE A 34 -19.30 -32.11 -18.65
N LEU A 35 -18.79 -33.25 -19.15
CA LEU A 35 -17.45 -33.72 -18.87
C LEU A 35 -16.39 -32.70 -19.31
N VAL A 36 -16.51 -32.19 -20.54
CA VAL A 36 -15.58 -31.17 -21.08
C VAL A 36 -15.66 -29.89 -20.27
N LEU A 37 -16.85 -29.43 -19.89
CA LEU A 37 -17.01 -28.24 -19.05
C LEU A 37 -16.30 -28.39 -17.70
N ASN A 38 -16.48 -29.53 -17.04
CA ASN A 38 -15.85 -29.81 -15.75
C ASN A 38 -14.33 -29.86 -15.86
N ILE A 39 -13.79 -30.48 -16.91
CA ILE A 39 -12.35 -30.48 -17.22
C ILE A 39 -11.85 -29.06 -17.42
N LEU A 40 -12.52 -28.24 -18.22
CA LEU A 40 -12.10 -26.86 -18.49
C LEU A 40 -12.05 -26.01 -17.21
N VAL A 41 -13.09 -26.09 -16.38
CA VAL A 41 -13.13 -25.31 -15.13
C VAL A 41 -12.10 -25.84 -14.12
N ALA A 42 -11.88 -27.16 -14.04
CA ALA A 42 -10.84 -27.73 -13.18
C ALA A 42 -9.42 -27.34 -13.62
N SER A 43 -9.18 -27.33 -14.94
CA SER A 43 -7.92 -26.87 -15.53
C SER A 43 -7.70 -25.38 -15.24
N LEU A 44 -8.75 -24.56 -15.35
CA LEU A 44 -8.69 -23.14 -14.98
C LEU A 44 -8.32 -22.95 -13.50
N ILE A 45 -8.96 -23.69 -12.59
CA ILE A 45 -8.63 -23.63 -11.15
C ILE A 45 -7.16 -24.01 -10.93
N TYR A 46 -6.70 -25.09 -11.56
CA TYR A 46 -5.31 -25.53 -11.45
C TYR A 46 -4.34 -24.48 -11.97
N GLY A 47 -4.59 -23.92 -13.16
CA GLY A 47 -3.78 -22.86 -13.74
C GLY A 47 -3.73 -21.61 -12.85
N LEU A 48 -4.84 -21.22 -12.22
CA LEU A 48 -4.89 -20.10 -11.27
C LEU A 48 -4.03 -20.38 -10.03
N CYS A 49 -4.19 -21.55 -9.41
CA CYS A 49 -3.39 -21.95 -8.24
C CYS A 49 -1.90 -22.07 -8.60
N PHE A 50 -1.58 -22.61 -9.77
CA PHE A 50 -0.21 -22.75 -10.25
C PHE A 50 0.43 -21.38 -10.51
N ALA A 51 -0.33 -20.42 -11.06
CA ALA A 51 0.13 -19.06 -11.26
C ALA A 51 0.49 -18.36 -9.93
N GLU A 52 -0.19 -18.67 -8.82
CA GLU A 52 0.17 -18.17 -7.49
C GLU A 52 1.53 -18.73 -7.02
N VAL A 53 1.80 -20.01 -7.24
CA VAL A 53 3.05 -20.67 -6.82
C VAL A 53 4.24 -20.18 -7.63
N LEU A 54 4.03 -19.95 -8.93
CA LEU A 54 5.09 -19.59 -9.87
C LEU A 54 5.64 -18.19 -9.68
N SER A 55 4.82 -17.30 -9.15
CA SER A 55 5.11 -15.90 -9.10
C SER A 55 5.70 -15.59 -7.73
N PRO A 56 7.03 -15.37 -7.60
CA PRO A 56 7.65 -15.12 -6.30
C PRO A 56 7.24 -13.72 -5.83
N TRP A 57 6.21 -13.64 -4.97
CA TRP A 57 5.46 -12.40 -4.76
C TRP A 57 5.81 -11.71 -3.47
N GLY A 58 6.67 -10.72 -3.65
CA GLY A 58 7.08 -9.73 -2.68
C GLY A 58 8.38 -9.16 -3.16
N ASN A 59 8.35 -8.00 -3.83
CA ASN A 59 9.54 -7.15 -3.73
C ASN A 59 9.51 -6.64 -2.28
N PHE A 60 9.99 -7.45 -1.33
CA PHE A 60 10.09 -7.08 0.08
C PHE A 60 10.96 -5.84 0.27
N SER A 61 11.71 -5.47 -0.77
CA SER A 61 12.45 -4.22 -0.86
C SER A 61 11.62 -2.99 -1.22
N ASN A 62 10.35 -3.13 -1.63
CA ASN A 62 9.48 -1.98 -1.88
C ASN A 62 8.91 -1.45 -0.55
N PRO A 63 9.26 -0.23 -0.13
CA PRO A 63 8.84 0.31 1.17
C PRO A 63 7.32 0.45 1.30
N SER A 64 6.60 0.60 0.18
CA SER A 64 5.14 0.73 0.15
C SER A 64 4.38 -0.58 0.37
N GLN A 65 5.05 -1.74 0.30
CA GLN A 65 4.44 -3.07 0.44
C GLN A 65 3.14 -3.29 -0.35
N GLN A 66 2.92 -2.54 -1.45
CA GLN A 66 1.70 -2.57 -2.27
C GLN A 66 1.30 -3.98 -2.70
N LYS A 67 2.30 -4.80 -3.01
CA LYS A 67 2.12 -6.19 -3.46
C LYS A 67 1.73 -7.15 -2.33
N VAL A 68 1.96 -6.80 -1.06
CA VAL A 68 1.64 -7.65 0.09
C VAL A 68 0.16 -7.53 0.46
N GLY A 69 -0.38 -6.30 0.50
CA GLY A 69 -1.80 -6.08 0.81
C GLY A 69 -2.74 -6.65 -0.25
N SER A 70 -2.33 -6.63 -1.50
CA SER A 70 -3.12 -7.13 -2.63
C SER A 70 -2.99 -8.66 -2.80
N LEU A 71 -1.93 -9.29 -2.28
CA LEU A 71 -1.74 -10.74 -2.31
C LEU A 71 -2.82 -11.50 -1.52
N GLY A 72 -3.14 -11.04 -0.30
CA GLY A 72 -4.15 -11.69 0.54
C GLY A 72 -5.54 -11.69 -0.10
N LEU A 73 -5.92 -10.57 -0.73
CA LEU A 73 -7.19 -10.45 -1.44
C LEU A 73 -7.26 -11.39 -2.65
N ARG A 74 -6.15 -11.53 -3.38
CA ARG A 74 -6.05 -12.42 -4.54
C ARG A 74 -6.15 -13.89 -4.14
N TRP A 75 -5.41 -14.31 -3.10
CA TRP A 75 -5.49 -15.67 -2.54
C TRP A 75 -6.90 -16.01 -2.04
N PHE A 76 -7.51 -15.10 -1.28
CA PHE A 76 -8.87 -15.28 -0.80
C PHE A 76 -9.86 -15.42 -1.96
N SER A 77 -9.76 -14.57 -2.98
CA SER A 77 -10.67 -14.62 -4.12
C SER A 77 -10.51 -15.89 -4.95
N ILE A 78 -9.27 -16.34 -5.23
CA ILE A 78 -9.03 -17.56 -5.99
C ILE A 78 -9.48 -18.77 -5.18
N GLY A 79 -9.18 -18.81 -3.87
CA GLY A 79 -9.63 -19.87 -2.98
C GLY A 79 -11.16 -19.97 -2.91
N LEU A 80 -11.84 -18.83 -2.73
CA LEU A 80 -13.30 -18.78 -2.71
C LEU A 80 -13.90 -19.23 -4.04
N TYR A 81 -13.36 -18.75 -5.17
CA TYR A 81 -13.78 -19.20 -6.49
C TYR A 81 -13.60 -20.71 -6.67
N ALA A 82 -12.43 -21.25 -6.30
CA ALA A 82 -12.14 -22.68 -6.44
C ALA A 82 -13.12 -23.54 -5.61
N ILE A 83 -13.36 -23.17 -4.36
CA ILE A 83 -14.32 -23.87 -3.47
C ILE A 83 -15.73 -23.84 -4.06
N CYS A 84 -16.20 -22.66 -4.51
CA CYS A 84 -17.52 -22.51 -5.11
C CYS A 84 -17.64 -23.29 -6.42
N ALA A 85 -16.65 -23.21 -7.31
CA ALA A 85 -16.66 -23.87 -8.61
C ALA A 85 -16.65 -25.40 -8.48
N ILE A 86 -15.82 -25.95 -7.59
CA ILE A 86 -15.82 -27.38 -7.26
C ILE A 86 -17.14 -27.79 -6.59
N GLY A 87 -17.64 -26.97 -5.65
CA GLY A 87 -18.92 -27.20 -5.00
C GLY A 87 -20.07 -27.29 -6.01
N VAL A 88 -20.09 -26.40 -7.01
CA VAL A 88 -21.05 -26.45 -8.12
C VAL A 88 -20.87 -27.72 -8.94
N MET A 89 -19.65 -28.12 -9.30
CA MET A 89 -19.42 -29.38 -10.04
C MET A 89 -19.99 -30.58 -9.28
N VAL A 90 -19.70 -30.68 -7.98
CA VAL A 90 -20.14 -31.78 -7.12
C VAL A 90 -21.67 -31.77 -6.97
N ALA A 91 -22.26 -30.62 -6.62
CA ALA A 91 -23.70 -30.47 -6.46
C ALA A 91 -24.46 -30.78 -7.76
N ALA A 92 -24.01 -30.17 -8.86
CA ALA A 92 -24.66 -30.28 -10.16
C ALA A 92 -24.61 -31.70 -10.73
N ASN A 93 -23.50 -32.43 -10.52
CA ASN A 93 -23.30 -33.74 -11.16
C ASN A 93 -23.63 -34.93 -10.27
N LEU A 94 -23.56 -34.81 -8.94
CA LEU A 94 -23.82 -35.93 -8.02
C LEU A 94 -25.16 -35.84 -7.30
N PHE A 95 -25.66 -34.63 -7.01
CA PHE A 95 -26.86 -34.46 -6.19
C PHE A 95 -28.10 -34.06 -7.00
N PHE A 96 -27.95 -33.09 -7.91
CA PHE A 96 -29.09 -32.47 -8.59
C PHE A 96 -29.20 -32.77 -10.09
N LEU A 97 -28.18 -33.41 -10.69
CA LEU A 97 -28.14 -33.79 -12.11
C LEU A 97 -28.53 -32.63 -13.05
N TRP A 98 -27.90 -31.46 -12.84
CA TRP A 98 -28.19 -30.25 -13.60
C TRP A 98 -27.84 -30.41 -15.07
N THR A 99 -28.66 -29.79 -15.94
CA THR A 99 -28.40 -29.70 -17.38
C THR A 99 -27.13 -28.89 -17.67
N PHE A 100 -26.48 -29.20 -18.80
CA PHE A 100 -25.28 -28.50 -19.26
C PHE A 100 -25.43 -26.97 -19.24
N PHE A 101 -26.54 -26.44 -19.76
CA PHE A 101 -26.78 -24.99 -19.82
C PHE A 101 -26.77 -24.32 -18.45
N LEU A 102 -27.33 -24.98 -17.44
CA LEU A 102 -27.40 -24.42 -16.09
C LEU A 102 -26.02 -24.47 -15.42
N GLN A 103 -25.27 -25.56 -15.61
CA GLN A 103 -23.88 -25.64 -15.15
C GLN A 103 -23.01 -24.55 -15.81
N LEU A 104 -23.14 -24.37 -17.13
CA LEU A 104 -22.40 -23.35 -17.88
C LEU A 104 -22.71 -21.94 -17.38
N LEU A 105 -23.99 -21.63 -17.15
CA LEU A 105 -24.42 -20.31 -16.67
C LEU A 105 -23.85 -20.01 -15.29
N VAL A 106 -23.96 -20.96 -14.35
CA VAL A 106 -23.45 -20.76 -12.98
C VAL A 106 -21.92 -20.65 -12.96
N GLN A 107 -21.21 -21.53 -13.68
CA GLN A 107 -19.75 -21.46 -13.75
C GLN A 107 -19.27 -20.17 -14.46
N GLY A 108 -19.96 -19.75 -15.52
CA GLY A 108 -19.70 -18.47 -16.19
C GLY A 108 -19.95 -17.27 -15.28
N GLY A 109 -20.98 -17.32 -14.43
CA GLY A 109 -21.23 -16.33 -13.39
C GLY A 109 -20.10 -16.27 -12.36
N LEU A 110 -19.60 -17.42 -11.90
CA LEU A 110 -18.47 -17.50 -10.97
C LEU A 110 -17.17 -16.95 -11.59
N ILE A 111 -16.90 -17.25 -12.86
CA ILE A 111 -15.75 -16.68 -13.59
C ILE A 111 -15.90 -15.16 -13.70
N SER A 112 -17.11 -14.65 -13.96
CA SER A 112 -17.35 -13.21 -14.03
C SER A 112 -17.09 -12.51 -12.69
N LEU A 113 -17.48 -13.13 -11.57
CA LEU A 113 -17.16 -12.64 -10.23
C LEU A 113 -15.65 -12.66 -9.94
N LEU A 114 -14.94 -13.70 -10.40
CA LEU A 114 -13.49 -13.77 -10.30
C LEU A 114 -12.82 -12.65 -11.12
N LEU A 115 -13.33 -12.30 -12.30
CA LEU A 115 -12.80 -11.18 -13.08
C LEU A 115 -13.04 -9.83 -12.38
N LEU A 116 -14.20 -9.64 -11.74
CA LEU A 116 -14.49 -8.45 -10.95
C LEU A 116 -13.53 -8.31 -9.76
N SER A 117 -13.17 -9.42 -9.10
CA SER A 117 -12.23 -9.36 -7.97
C SER A 117 -10.81 -8.99 -8.41
N VAL A 118 -10.40 -9.34 -9.62
CA VAL A 118 -9.13 -8.87 -10.22
C VAL A 118 -9.12 -7.35 -10.36
N VAL A 119 -10.23 -6.74 -10.77
CA VAL A 119 -10.36 -5.27 -10.83
C VAL A 119 -10.25 -4.66 -9.42
N SER A 120 -10.91 -5.25 -8.42
CA SER A 120 -10.81 -4.80 -7.03
C SER A 120 -9.37 -4.89 -6.49
N PHE A 121 -8.63 -5.93 -6.86
CA PHE A 121 -7.21 -6.09 -6.52
C PHE A 121 -6.34 -4.95 -7.08
N LEU A 122 -6.54 -4.57 -8.35
CA LEU A 122 -5.77 -3.50 -8.98
C LEU A 122 -6.04 -2.15 -8.29
N LEU A 123 -7.32 -1.83 -8.06
CA LEU A 123 -7.73 -0.61 -7.36
C LEU A 123 -7.18 -0.55 -5.92
N ALA A 124 -7.21 -1.68 -5.20
CA ALA A 124 -6.65 -1.75 -3.85
C ALA A 124 -5.13 -1.53 -3.85
N SER A 125 -4.42 -2.10 -4.83
CA SER A 125 -2.97 -1.90 -4.97
C SER A 125 -2.61 -0.43 -5.21
N ASP A 126 -3.33 0.24 -6.10
CA ASP A 126 -3.13 1.67 -6.38
C ASP A 126 -3.44 2.53 -5.16
N LYS A 127 -4.48 2.18 -4.39
CA LYS A 127 -4.81 2.92 -3.17
C LYS A 127 -3.73 2.77 -2.09
N VAL A 128 -3.14 1.59 -1.93
CA VAL A 128 -2.00 1.39 -1.00
C VAL A 128 -0.79 2.24 -1.43
N ALA A 129 -0.56 2.39 -2.74
CA ALA A 129 0.49 3.23 -3.27
C ALA A 129 0.30 4.71 -2.91
N GLU A 130 -0.92 5.20 -3.10
CA GLU A 130 -1.32 6.56 -2.80
C GLU A 130 -1.22 6.87 -1.31
N VAL A 131 -1.71 5.97 -0.45
CA VAL A 131 -1.63 6.17 1.01
C VAL A 131 -0.17 6.20 1.48
N HIS A 132 0.69 5.33 0.95
CA HIS A 132 2.10 5.35 1.32
C HIS A 132 2.81 6.64 0.87
N SER A 133 2.53 7.13 -0.35
CA SER A 133 3.13 8.39 -0.83
C SER A 133 2.64 9.59 0.00
N GLN A 134 1.37 9.62 0.36
CA GLN A 134 0.79 10.64 1.26
C GLN A 134 1.44 10.59 2.64
N GLN A 135 1.57 9.40 3.25
CA GLN A 135 2.23 9.24 4.54
C GLN A 135 3.71 9.63 4.50
N ALA A 136 4.42 9.34 3.41
CA ALA A 136 5.81 9.74 3.22
C ALA A 136 5.94 11.27 3.16
N LEU A 137 5.07 11.96 2.41
CA LEU A 137 5.04 13.42 2.35
C LEU A 137 4.77 14.04 3.72
N GLN A 138 3.78 13.53 4.46
CA GLN A 138 3.44 14.03 5.80
C GLN A 138 4.56 13.83 6.83
N ARG A 139 5.22 12.66 6.81
CA ARG A 139 6.37 12.41 7.67
C ARG A 139 7.55 13.31 7.32
N ASN A 140 7.76 13.57 6.03
CA ASN A 140 8.83 14.45 5.57
C ASN A 140 8.62 15.89 6.01
N GLY A 141 7.40 16.42 5.98
CA GLY A 141 7.09 17.78 6.43
C GLY A 141 7.50 18.05 7.88
N ILE A 142 7.04 17.21 8.82
CA ILE A 142 7.43 17.31 10.24
C ILE A 142 8.93 17.08 10.44
N SER A 143 9.52 16.12 9.71
CA SER A 143 10.97 15.86 9.77
C SER A 143 11.78 17.09 9.34
N ASN A 144 11.34 17.79 8.30
CA ASN A 144 12.01 19.00 7.82
C ASN A 144 11.84 20.18 8.80
N MET A 145 10.67 20.35 9.43
CA MET A 145 10.51 21.34 10.51
C MET A 145 11.49 21.08 11.67
N LYS A 146 11.65 19.82 12.07
CA LYS A 146 12.61 19.42 13.12
C LYS A 146 14.05 19.76 12.72
N LYS A 147 14.44 19.46 11.48
CA LYS A 147 15.77 19.81 10.95
C LYS A 147 15.98 21.33 10.93
N ALA A 148 14.98 22.11 10.54
CA ALA A 148 15.06 23.57 10.48
C ALA A 148 15.28 24.19 11.87
N ILE A 149 14.51 23.76 12.88
CA ILE A 149 14.72 24.23 14.25
C ILE A 149 16.05 23.74 14.83
N GLN A 150 16.48 22.52 14.52
CA GLN A 150 17.78 22.02 14.96
C GLN A 150 18.93 22.83 14.35
N ALA A 151 18.80 23.27 13.10
CA ALA A 151 19.75 24.18 12.47
C ALA A 151 19.79 25.55 13.18
N LEU A 152 18.63 26.09 13.56
CA LEU A 152 18.55 27.32 14.35
C LEU A 152 19.23 27.17 15.72
N LYS A 153 18.95 26.09 16.46
CA LYS A 153 19.63 25.78 17.73
C LYS A 153 21.15 25.70 17.56
N ASN A 154 21.63 24.96 16.56
CA ASN A 154 23.07 24.85 16.31
C ASN A 154 23.70 26.20 15.97
N SER A 155 22.92 27.16 15.45
CA SER A 155 23.39 28.51 15.19
C SER A 155 23.31 29.40 16.43
N THR A 156 22.46 29.13 17.43
CA THR A 156 22.48 29.89 18.69
C THR A 156 23.77 29.67 19.48
N GLU A 157 24.39 28.50 19.33
CA GLU A 157 25.69 28.17 19.92
C GLU A 157 26.86 28.91 19.26
N LYS A 158 26.68 29.41 18.03
CA LYS A 158 27.74 30.03 17.21
C LYS A 158 27.72 31.56 17.26
N VAL A 159 26.60 32.17 17.62
CA VAL A 159 26.43 33.63 17.63
C VAL A 159 26.82 34.18 18.99
N ALA A 160 27.85 35.02 19.03
CA ALA A 160 28.28 35.72 20.24
C ALA A 160 27.22 36.75 20.69
N ASN A 161 27.01 36.88 21.99
CA ASN A 161 26.07 37.84 22.62
C ASN A 161 24.58 37.62 22.30
N LEU A 162 24.17 36.38 22.00
CA LEU A 162 22.76 36.03 21.87
C LEU A 162 22.07 36.01 23.25
N PRO A 163 20.88 36.59 23.43
CA PRO A 163 20.16 36.51 24.69
C PRO A 163 19.78 35.08 25.05
N GLU A 164 19.95 34.73 26.33
CA GLU A 164 19.59 33.42 26.86
C GLU A 164 18.10 33.10 26.69
N SER A 165 17.24 34.12 26.75
CA SER A 165 15.79 34.01 26.51
C SER A 165 15.47 33.48 25.12
N LEU A 166 16.21 33.91 24.10
CA LEU A 166 16.01 33.50 22.71
C LEU A 166 16.43 32.05 22.49
N SER A 167 17.59 31.66 23.04
CA SER A 167 18.05 30.28 23.02
C SER A 167 17.07 29.33 23.72
N LYS A 168 16.53 29.72 24.89
CA LYS A 168 15.54 28.91 25.63
C LYS A 168 14.25 28.69 24.84
N ARG A 169 13.78 29.70 24.11
CA ARG A 169 12.56 29.59 23.30
C ARG A 169 12.76 28.70 22.07
N ILE A 170 13.90 28.79 21.40
CA ILE A 170 14.24 27.87 20.30
C ILE A 170 14.33 26.42 20.79
N LEU A 171 14.98 26.19 21.95
CA LEU A 171 15.03 24.87 22.58
C LEU A 171 13.64 24.34 22.95
N SER A 172 12.79 25.18 23.55
CA SER A 172 11.40 24.82 23.86
C SER A 172 10.62 24.48 22.59
N LEU A 173 10.81 25.22 21.50
CA LEU A 173 10.16 24.94 20.22
C LEU A 173 10.62 23.60 19.62
N GLU A 174 11.91 23.27 19.70
CA GLU A 174 12.47 21.97 19.29
C GLU A 174 11.81 20.82 20.07
N GLU A 175 11.74 20.96 21.39
CA GLU A 175 11.15 19.96 22.29
C GLU A 175 9.65 19.79 21.99
N ASN A 176 8.96 20.90 21.73
CA ASN A 176 7.53 20.92 21.43
C ASN A 176 7.20 20.29 20.06
N LEU A 177 8.08 20.42 19.05
CA LEU A 177 7.92 19.75 17.75
C LEU A 177 7.91 18.23 17.85
N ARG A 178 8.43 17.64 18.94
CA ARG A 178 8.33 16.20 19.19
C ARG A 178 6.89 15.72 19.33
N PHE A 179 5.97 16.59 19.75
CA PHE A 179 4.57 16.27 20.00
C PHE A 179 3.64 16.53 18.82
N LEU A 180 4.17 16.87 17.63
CA LEU A 180 3.34 16.99 16.42
C LEU A 180 3.03 15.62 15.82
N SER A 181 1.73 15.41 15.56
CA SER A 181 1.23 14.29 14.79
C SER A 181 1.21 14.61 13.29
N PRO A 182 1.45 13.62 12.41
CA PRO A 182 1.21 13.75 10.98
C PRO A 182 -0.23 14.22 10.70
N ALA A 183 -0.39 15.22 9.82
CA ALA A 183 -1.70 15.70 9.39
C ALA A 183 -1.79 15.71 7.86
N HIS A 184 -2.93 15.25 7.32
CA HIS A 184 -3.19 15.16 5.89
C HIS A 184 -4.13 16.26 5.38
N THR A 185 -3.82 17.52 5.67
CA THR A 185 -4.60 18.66 5.16
C THR A 185 -3.70 19.58 4.34
N ALA A 186 -4.25 20.21 3.31
CA ALA A 186 -3.53 21.22 2.53
C ALA A 186 -3.02 22.36 3.45
N GLU A 187 -3.85 22.75 4.42
CA GLU A 187 -3.51 23.73 5.46
C GLU A 187 -2.30 23.32 6.30
N ALA A 188 -2.18 22.03 6.64
CA ALA A 188 -1.02 21.52 7.37
C ALA A 188 0.25 21.63 6.54
N GLN A 189 0.19 21.28 5.25
CA GLN A 189 1.33 21.36 4.34
C GLN A 189 1.77 22.81 4.11
N GLU A 190 0.83 23.73 3.92
CA GLU A 190 1.12 25.16 3.76
C GLU A 190 1.76 25.75 5.02
N THR A 191 1.22 25.40 6.20
CA THR A 191 1.77 25.83 7.49
C THR A 191 3.18 25.28 7.72
N GLU A 192 3.43 24.02 7.36
CA GLU A 192 4.75 23.38 7.43
C GLU A 192 5.76 24.07 6.49
N GLN A 193 5.35 24.44 5.27
CA GLN A 193 6.21 25.19 4.33
C GLN A 193 6.53 26.60 4.82
N LEU A 194 5.53 27.34 5.28
CA LEU A 194 5.71 28.68 5.86
C LEU A 194 6.60 28.65 7.09
N PHE A 195 6.51 27.58 7.90
CA PHE A 195 7.37 27.36 9.05
C PHE A 195 8.83 27.18 8.61
N MET A 196 9.07 26.32 7.62
CA MET A 196 10.43 26.09 7.10
C MET A 196 11.04 27.37 6.53
N GLN A 197 10.28 28.12 5.72
CA GLN A 197 10.74 29.38 5.16
C GLN A 197 11.07 30.41 6.24
N THR A 198 10.19 30.54 7.25
CA THR A 198 10.42 31.47 8.37
C THR A 198 11.65 31.07 9.19
N ALA A 199 11.92 29.77 9.35
CA ALA A 199 13.10 29.27 10.05
C ALA A 199 14.38 29.53 9.26
N GLU A 200 14.35 29.40 7.93
CA GLU A 200 15.46 29.70 7.05
C GLU A 200 15.78 31.20 7.05
N ASP A 201 14.76 32.06 6.91
CA ASP A 201 14.93 33.52 6.96
C ASP A 201 15.55 33.97 8.31
N MET A 202 15.15 33.33 9.41
CA MET A 202 15.72 33.58 10.73
C MET A 202 17.16 33.11 10.83
N LEU A 203 17.47 31.95 10.26
CA LEU A 203 18.82 31.39 10.25
C LEU A 203 19.78 32.28 9.47
N LEU A 204 19.33 32.90 8.37
CA LEU A 204 20.10 33.87 7.60
C LEU A 204 20.33 35.18 8.35
N ALA A 205 19.36 35.61 9.17
CA ALA A 205 19.47 36.84 9.96
C ALA A 205 20.36 36.70 11.21
N MET A 206 20.46 35.49 11.76
CA MET A 206 21.13 35.19 13.03
C MET A 206 22.60 35.61 13.16
N PRO A 207 23.48 35.43 12.15
CA PRO A 207 24.88 35.84 12.25
C PRO A 207 25.07 37.33 12.57
N ASN A 208 24.12 38.18 12.15
CA ASN A 208 24.14 39.63 12.38
C ASN A 208 23.08 40.04 13.41
N TYR A 209 22.95 39.28 14.51
CA TYR A 209 21.91 39.47 15.53
C TYR A 209 21.77 40.93 16.01
N ALA A 210 22.89 41.63 16.22
CA ALA A 210 22.88 43.02 16.71
C ALA A 210 22.13 44.00 15.78
N LEU A 211 22.13 43.73 14.46
CA LEU A 211 21.44 44.55 13.47
C LEU A 211 20.00 44.07 13.19
N ASN A 212 19.74 42.77 13.41
CA ASN A 212 18.50 42.11 13.03
C ASN A 212 17.61 41.73 14.23
N LYS A 213 17.85 42.33 15.40
CA LYS A 213 17.22 41.93 16.66
C LYS A 213 15.69 41.82 16.57
N ASP A 214 15.04 42.87 16.07
CA ASP A 214 13.57 42.93 15.98
C ASP A 214 13.03 41.93 14.94
N THR A 215 13.76 41.73 13.84
CA THR A 215 13.41 40.76 12.80
C THR A 215 13.46 39.33 13.33
N ILE A 216 14.53 38.98 14.03
CA ILE A 216 14.74 37.64 14.60
C ILE A 216 13.68 37.36 15.68
N GLU A 217 13.39 38.34 16.54
CA GLU A 217 12.35 38.21 17.56
C GLU A 217 10.96 38.03 16.93
N GLY A 218 10.65 38.80 15.88
CA GLY A 218 9.41 38.68 15.11
C GLY A 218 9.27 37.34 14.40
N GLN A 219 10.35 36.82 13.82
CA GLN A 219 10.38 35.50 13.18
C GLN A 219 10.20 34.38 14.19
N LEU A 220 10.82 34.46 15.37
CA LEU A 220 10.63 33.47 16.43
C LEU A 220 9.18 33.43 16.91
N LEU A 221 8.55 34.60 17.12
CA LEU A 221 7.12 34.68 17.44
C LEU A 221 6.25 34.08 16.32
N LYS A 222 6.61 34.31 15.06
CA LYS A 222 5.91 33.74 13.91
C LYS A 222 6.06 32.21 13.87
N LEU A 223 7.24 31.67 14.14
CA LEU A 223 7.49 30.23 14.24
C LEU A 223 6.65 29.59 15.36
N GLU A 224 6.60 30.23 16.53
CA GLU A 224 5.77 29.76 17.65
C GLU A 224 4.27 29.72 17.29
N ARG A 225 3.77 30.75 16.58
CA ARG A 225 2.38 30.78 16.09
C ARG A 225 2.11 29.68 15.07
N LEU A 226 2.97 29.56 14.04
CA LEU A 226 2.85 28.53 13.01
C LEU A 226 2.87 27.12 13.62
N PHE A 227 3.69 26.90 14.66
CA PHE A 227 3.67 25.66 15.43
C PHE A 227 2.31 25.42 16.11
N GLN A 228 1.74 26.42 16.80
CA GLN A 228 0.45 26.28 17.47
C GLN A 228 -0.69 26.04 16.47
N ASP A 229 -0.67 26.73 15.34
CA ASP A 229 -1.66 26.56 14.27
C ASP A 229 -1.55 25.16 13.69
N ARG A 230 -0.31 24.71 13.40
CA ARG A 230 -0.06 23.34 12.93
C ARG A 230 -0.50 22.27 13.93
N LYS A 231 -0.33 22.52 15.24
CA LYS A 231 -0.74 21.60 16.32
C LYS A 231 -2.25 21.41 16.41
N LYS A 232 -3.04 22.41 16.02
CA LYS A 232 -4.52 22.34 16.00
C LYS A 232 -5.04 21.56 14.79
N LEU A 233 -4.23 21.37 13.76
CA LEU A 233 -4.59 20.61 12.56
C LEU A 233 -4.39 19.12 12.82
N TYR A 234 -5.50 18.38 12.81
CA TYR A 234 -5.54 16.93 12.93
C TYR A 234 -5.90 16.30 11.58
N SER A 235 -5.45 15.06 11.35
CA SER A 235 -6.02 14.24 10.27
C SER A 235 -7.46 13.88 10.67
N ASN A 236 -8.45 14.32 9.89
CA ASN A 236 -9.81 13.77 9.96
C ASN A 236 -9.86 12.40 9.30
#